data_AF-A0A3L7Q9T6-F1
#
_entry.id   AF-A0A3L7Q9T6-F1
#
_cell.length_a   1.000
_cell.length_b   1.000
_cell.length_c   1.000
_cell.angle_alpha   90.00
_cell.angle_beta   90.00
_cell.angle_gamma   90.00
#
_symmetry.space_group_name_H-M   'P 1'
#
loop_
_entity.id
_entity.type
_entity.pdbx_description
1 polymer ?
#
loop_
_entity_poly.entity_id
_entity_poly.type
_entity_poly.pdbx_seq_one_letter_code
_entity_poly.pdbx_strand_id
1 'polypeptide(L)'
;MTCWVVCGEDPITETARPKLTLNQIKTHDLIGEMGIPLGQCVRVRATIVKGSRTKSDTGRYFLDVTHVESIPLEKPVQMTFRVHQFAEERVQVANDGFSLVELRTGEKPSRVSSDKIEEYEVGYVGKKVELLVYETGMFDGFPRGLKDSSWQGGGYQFFNWLMVMKQFNP
;
A
#
# COMPACT_ATOMS: atom_id res chain seq x y z
N MET A 1 31.30 -2.54 -49.37
CA MET A 1 30.54 -1.49 -48.66
C MET A 1 29.19 -2.11 -48.36
N THR A 2 29.11 -2.81 -47.23
CA THR A 2 28.02 -3.74 -46.89
C THR A 2 27.24 -3.10 -45.75
N CYS A 3 25.93 -2.94 -45.97
CA CYS A 3 25.02 -2.22 -45.10
C CYS A 3 24.15 -3.19 -44.30
N TRP A 4 23.73 -2.72 -43.12
CA TRP A 4 22.67 -3.19 -42.22
C TRP A 4 23.03 -4.15 -41.08
N VAL A 5 23.47 -3.48 -40.00
CA VAL A 5 23.06 -3.57 -38.59
C VAL A 5 21.85 -4.45 -38.26
N VAL A 6 22.10 -5.31 -37.27
CA VAL A 6 21.16 -6.09 -36.44
C VAL A 6 20.33 -5.15 -35.55
N CYS A 7 19.01 -5.34 -35.50
CA CYS A 7 18.16 -5.08 -34.32
C CYS A 7 16.77 -5.68 -34.59
N GLY A 8 16.63 -6.99 -34.36
CA GLY A 8 15.32 -7.57 -34.06
C GLY A 8 15.11 -7.39 -32.57
N GLU A 9 14.22 -6.47 -32.19
CA GLU A 9 13.72 -6.37 -30.83
C GLU A 9 12.90 -7.65 -30.56
N ASP A 10 13.45 -8.55 -29.74
CA ASP A 10 12.69 -9.68 -29.23
C ASP A 10 11.50 -9.12 -28.43
N PRO A 11 10.24 -9.53 -28.73
CA PRO A 11 9.12 -9.15 -27.90
C PRO A 11 9.32 -9.79 -26.53
N ILE A 12 9.35 -8.93 -25.50
CA ILE A 12 9.30 -9.34 -24.09
C ILE A 12 8.06 -10.21 -23.94
N THR A 13 8.27 -11.52 -23.85
CA THR A 13 7.21 -12.49 -23.60
C THR A 13 6.68 -12.21 -22.21
N GLU A 14 5.55 -11.52 -22.15
CA GLU A 14 4.74 -11.40 -20.94
C GLU A 14 4.46 -12.82 -20.46
N THR A 15 5.21 -13.26 -19.45
CA THR A 15 5.02 -14.56 -18.82
C THR A 15 3.57 -14.62 -18.38
N ALA A 16 2.79 -15.48 -19.06
CA ALA A 16 1.36 -15.54 -18.89
C ALA A 16 1.05 -15.83 -17.42
N ARG A 17 0.64 -14.79 -16.69
CA ARG A 17 0.24 -14.95 -15.29
C ARG A 17 -0.85 -16.01 -15.23
N PRO A 18 -0.75 -17.01 -14.34
CA PRO A 18 -1.74 -18.07 -14.26
C PRO A 18 -3.13 -17.45 -14.04
N LYS A 19 -4.08 -17.81 -14.91
CA LYS A 19 -5.47 -17.38 -14.76
C LYS A 19 -6.07 -18.13 -13.59
N LEU A 20 -6.34 -17.44 -12.49
CA LEU A 20 -7.06 -18.00 -11.34
C LEU A 20 -8.56 -17.94 -11.59
N THR A 21 -9.23 -19.06 -11.38
CA THR A 21 -10.69 -19.16 -11.36
C THR A 21 -11.25 -18.76 -9.99
N LEU A 22 -12.51 -18.37 -9.93
CA LEU A 22 -13.18 -18.09 -8.65
C LEU A 22 -13.15 -19.28 -7.67
N ASN A 23 -13.20 -20.51 -8.18
CA ASN A 23 -13.10 -21.69 -7.32
C ASN A 23 -11.69 -21.86 -6.74
N GLN A 24 -10.64 -21.56 -7.50
CA GLN A 24 -9.28 -21.56 -6.97
C GLN A 24 -9.12 -20.47 -5.90
N ILE A 25 -9.67 -19.28 -6.13
CA ILE A 25 -9.67 -18.19 -5.14
C ILE A 25 -10.41 -18.59 -3.85
N LYS A 26 -11.48 -19.39 -3.94
CA LYS A 26 -12.25 -19.85 -2.77
C LYS A 26 -11.61 -21.00 -2.00
N THR A 27 -10.70 -21.75 -2.63
CA THR A 27 -10.16 -23.01 -2.10
C THR A 27 -8.69 -22.93 -1.70
N HIS A 28 -8.01 -21.87 -2.11
CA HIS A 28 -6.60 -21.63 -1.82
C HIS A 28 -6.44 -20.26 -1.18
N ASP A 29 -5.50 -20.16 -0.26
CA ASP A 29 -5.11 -18.88 0.31
C ASP A 29 -4.52 -17.99 -0.79
N LEU A 30 -5.05 -16.76 -0.88
CA LEU A 30 -4.45 -15.74 -1.72
C LEU A 30 -3.25 -15.17 -0.99
N ILE A 31 -2.07 -15.31 -1.58
CA ILE A 31 -0.83 -14.77 -1.01
C ILE A 31 -0.70 -13.30 -1.40
N GLY A 32 -0.59 -12.44 -0.41
CA GLY A 32 -0.38 -11.00 -0.56
C GLY A 32 1.05 -10.62 -0.92
N GLU A 33 1.30 -9.31 -1.05
CA GLU A 33 2.61 -8.76 -1.40
C GLU A 33 3.68 -9.02 -0.33
N MET A 34 3.27 -9.21 0.92
CA MET A 34 4.18 -9.58 2.01
C MET A 34 4.54 -11.08 2.04
N GLY A 35 4.03 -11.89 1.09
CA GLY A 35 4.30 -13.33 1.04
C GLY A 35 3.50 -14.17 2.05
N ILE A 36 2.43 -13.62 2.60
CA ILE A 36 1.52 -14.28 3.54
C ILE A 36 0.08 -14.33 3.01
N PRO A 37 -0.77 -15.25 3.48
CA PRO A 37 -2.20 -15.23 3.20
C PRO A 37 -2.87 -13.88 3.52
N LEU A 38 -3.70 -13.39 2.59
CA LEU A 38 -4.60 -12.27 2.85
C LEU A 38 -5.53 -12.58 4.03
N GLY A 39 -5.80 -11.58 4.86
CA GLY A 39 -6.62 -11.71 6.07
C GLY A 39 -5.89 -12.32 7.27
N GLN A 40 -4.67 -12.86 7.10
CA GLN A 40 -3.88 -13.35 8.23
C GLN A 40 -3.29 -12.18 9.03
N CYS A 41 -3.57 -12.14 10.33
CA CYS A 41 -2.96 -11.19 11.24
C CYS A 41 -1.51 -11.58 11.53
N VAL A 42 -0.60 -10.64 11.31
CA VAL A 42 0.84 -10.78 11.54
C VAL A 42 1.42 -9.54 12.20
N ARG A 43 2.49 -9.72 12.96
CA ARG A 43 3.32 -8.62 13.42
C ARG A 43 4.24 -8.17 12.30
N VAL A 44 4.39 -6.88 12.10
CA VAL A 44 5.32 -6.32 11.10
C VAL A 44 6.19 -5.24 11.72
N ARG A 45 7.42 -5.12 11.20
CA ARG A 45 8.29 -3.97 11.44
C ARG A 45 8.37 -3.15 10.16
N ALA A 46 8.01 -1.87 10.25
CA ALA A 46 7.94 -0.99 9.10
C ALA A 46 8.51 0.40 9.42
N THR A 47 8.84 1.13 8.36
CA THR A 47 9.18 2.57 8.45
C THR A 47 8.08 3.37 7.79
N ILE A 48 7.64 4.45 8.44
CA ILE A 48 6.66 5.37 7.85
C ILE A 48 7.36 6.20 6.79
N VAL A 49 6.88 6.18 5.57
CA VAL A 49 7.46 6.94 4.45
C VAL A 49 6.40 7.82 3.80
N LYS A 50 6.81 9.02 3.38
CA LYS A 50 6.00 9.88 2.50
C LYS A 50 6.14 9.33 1.09
N GLY A 51 5.02 9.08 0.41
CA GLY A 51 5.04 8.46 -0.91
C GLY A 51 4.04 9.10 -1.86
N SER A 52 4.30 8.89 -3.14
CA SER A 52 3.36 9.12 -4.23
C SER A 52 3.63 8.05 -5.28
N ARG A 53 2.85 6.96 -5.26
CA ARG A 53 2.89 5.95 -6.34
C ARG A 53 2.13 6.44 -7.55
N THR A 54 1.08 7.20 -7.29
CA THR A 54 0.18 7.79 -8.28
C THR A 54 -0.18 9.21 -7.87
N LYS A 55 -0.70 10.02 -8.81
CA LYS A 55 -1.22 11.36 -8.49
C LYS A 55 -2.26 11.33 -7.36
N SER A 56 -3.07 10.28 -7.28
CA SER A 56 -4.07 10.07 -6.22
C SER A 56 -3.48 9.77 -4.83
N ASP A 57 -2.20 9.42 -4.75
CA ASP A 57 -1.52 9.18 -3.48
C ASP A 57 -0.83 10.43 -2.91
N THR A 58 -0.99 11.58 -3.57
CA THR A 58 -0.43 12.84 -3.07
C THR A 58 -0.98 13.14 -1.67
N GLY A 59 -0.08 13.30 -0.71
CA GLY A 59 -0.44 13.57 0.69
C GLY A 59 -0.67 12.32 1.55
N ARG A 60 -0.41 11.12 1.01
CA ARG A 60 -0.49 9.85 1.76
C ARG A 60 0.85 9.42 2.34
N TYR A 61 0.75 8.66 3.42
CA TYR A 61 1.85 7.93 4.03
C TYR A 61 1.74 6.44 3.72
N PHE A 62 2.89 5.79 3.67
CA PHE A 62 3.02 4.37 3.40
C PHE A 62 3.84 3.71 4.50
N LEU A 63 3.68 2.40 4.65
CA LEU A 63 4.53 1.56 5.48
C LEU A 63 5.53 0.87 4.57
N ASP A 64 6.81 1.15 4.75
CA ASP A 64 7.88 0.36 4.15
C ASP A 64 8.18 -0.83 5.06
N VAL A 65 7.54 -1.97 4.77
CA VAL A 65 7.60 -3.18 5.60
C VAL A 65 8.92 -3.90 5.34
N THR A 66 9.66 -4.16 6.41
CA THR A 66 10.98 -4.81 6.33
C THR A 66 10.98 -6.21 6.95
N HIS A 67 10.05 -6.49 7.86
CA HIS A 67 9.93 -7.79 8.51
C HIS A 67 8.46 -8.17 8.67
N VAL A 68 8.19 -9.46 8.50
CA VAL A 68 6.93 -10.12 8.86
C VAL A 68 7.27 -11.14 9.94
N GLU A 69 6.64 -10.99 11.10
CA GLU A 69 7.03 -11.64 12.35
C GLU A 69 8.52 -11.40 12.65
N SER A 70 9.26 -12.47 12.93
CA SER A 70 10.70 -12.46 13.11
C SER A 70 11.49 -12.58 11.80
N ILE A 71 10.82 -12.71 10.65
CA ILE A 71 11.46 -13.01 9.36
C ILE A 71 11.66 -11.71 8.56
N PRO A 72 12.91 -11.37 8.16
CA PRO A 72 13.16 -10.24 7.27
C PRO A 72 12.67 -10.57 5.84
N LEU A 73 12.12 -9.56 5.18
CA LEU A 73 11.78 -9.66 3.76
C LEU A 73 13.04 -9.48 2.89
N GLU A 74 13.12 -10.15 1.74
CA GLU A 74 14.25 -10.03 0.80
C GLU A 74 14.45 -8.58 0.33
N LYS A 75 13.34 -7.85 0.17
CA LYS A 75 13.30 -6.43 -0.10
C LYS A 75 12.16 -5.79 0.70
N PRO A 76 12.30 -4.51 1.11
CA PRO A 76 11.19 -3.80 1.71
C PRO A 76 9.98 -3.76 0.78
N VAL A 77 8.80 -4.01 1.35
CA VAL A 77 7.52 -3.94 0.65
C VAL A 77 6.78 -2.72 1.15
N GLN A 78 6.76 -1.69 0.31
CA GLN A 78 5.97 -0.51 0.61
C GLN A 78 4.48 -0.86 0.47
N MET A 79 3.65 -0.42 1.41
CA MET A 79 2.21 -0.71 1.43
C MET A 79 1.43 0.53 1.83
N THR A 80 0.27 0.75 1.21
CA THR A 80 -0.73 1.65 1.78
C THR A 80 -1.32 0.99 3.02
N PHE A 81 -1.89 1.79 3.93
CA PHE A 81 -2.51 1.25 5.12
C PHE A 81 -3.71 2.09 5.57
N ARG A 82 -4.54 1.48 6.40
CA ARG A 82 -5.59 2.16 7.17
C ARG A 82 -5.53 1.66 8.61
N VAL A 83 -6.04 2.45 9.54
CA VAL A 83 -6.20 2.04 10.94
C VAL A 83 -7.61 1.47 11.11
N HIS A 84 -7.72 0.30 11.73
CA HIS A 84 -9.02 -0.31 11.99
C HIS A 84 -9.75 0.52 13.06
N GLN A 85 -11.06 0.73 12.91
CA GLN A 85 -11.86 1.56 13.84
C GLN A 85 -11.79 1.12 15.31
N PHE A 86 -11.51 -0.16 15.56
CA PHE A 86 -11.36 -0.73 16.91
C PHE A 86 -9.93 -0.65 17.46
N ALA A 87 -8.98 -0.10 16.69
CA ALA A 87 -7.57 0.02 17.05
C ALA A 87 -7.18 1.41 17.54
N GLU A 88 -8.06 2.41 17.36
CA GLU A 88 -7.72 3.83 17.33
C GLU A 88 -7.11 4.36 18.62
N GLU A 89 -7.49 3.85 19.80
CA GLU A 89 -6.96 4.36 21.08
C GLU A 89 -5.48 4.03 21.33
N ARG A 90 -4.90 3.07 20.61
CA ARG A 90 -3.52 2.59 20.87
C ARG A 90 -2.59 2.67 19.67
N VAL A 91 -3.09 3.11 18.53
CA VAL A 91 -2.33 3.18 17.28
C VAL A 91 -1.96 4.63 17.00
N GLN A 92 -0.65 4.90 16.96
CA GLN A 92 -0.08 6.23 16.77
C GLN A 92 0.52 6.36 15.36
N VAL A 93 -0.26 5.95 14.35
CA VAL A 93 0.07 6.10 12.93
C VAL A 93 -1.12 6.68 12.16
N ALA A 94 -0.81 7.58 11.23
CA ALA A 94 -1.72 8.25 10.32
C ALA A 94 -1.40 7.91 8.86
N ASN A 95 -2.41 7.62 8.06
CA ASN A 95 -2.25 7.25 6.65
C ASN A 95 -2.22 8.45 5.69
N ASP A 96 -2.55 9.65 6.16
CA ASP A 96 -2.47 10.91 5.41
C ASP A 96 -2.24 12.11 6.34
N GLY A 97 -1.97 13.28 5.75
CA GLY A 97 -1.68 14.51 6.50
C GLY A 97 -2.82 15.02 7.38
N PHE A 98 -4.08 14.79 6.99
CA PHE A 98 -5.24 15.18 7.82
C PHE A 98 -5.33 14.31 9.06
N SER A 99 -5.18 13.00 8.88
CA SER A 99 -5.15 12.01 9.96
C SER A 99 -3.94 12.24 10.88
N LEU A 100 -2.82 12.74 10.34
CA LEU A 100 -1.63 13.08 11.14
C LEU A 100 -1.91 14.29 12.02
N VAL A 101 -2.58 15.31 11.49
CA VAL A 101 -2.97 16.48 12.29
C VAL A 101 -3.96 16.05 13.39
N GLU A 102 -4.99 15.28 13.03
CA GLU A 102 -5.96 14.74 14.00
C GLU A 102 -5.26 13.91 15.09
N LEU A 103 -4.28 13.08 14.73
CA LEU A 103 -3.49 12.32 15.70
C LEU A 103 -2.67 13.22 16.65
N ARG A 104 -2.17 14.36 16.16
CA ARG A 104 -1.32 15.29 16.92
C ARG A 104 -2.10 16.26 17.80
N THR A 105 -3.30 16.66 17.36
CA THR A 105 -4.12 17.66 18.05
C THR A 105 -5.27 17.03 18.84
N GLY A 106 -5.68 15.80 18.50
CA GLY A 106 -6.91 15.18 19.00
C GLY A 106 -8.19 15.74 18.36
N GLU A 107 -8.06 16.61 17.35
CA GLU A 107 -9.18 17.29 16.71
C GLU A 107 -9.18 17.02 15.20
N LYS A 108 -10.34 16.63 14.66
CA LYS A 108 -10.52 16.41 13.23
C LYS A 108 -10.53 17.76 12.49
N PRO A 109 -9.50 18.07 11.69
CA PRO A 109 -9.41 19.40 11.07
C PRO A 109 -10.34 19.49 9.85
N SER A 110 -11.07 20.61 9.74
CA SER A 110 -11.87 20.91 8.54
C SER A 110 -11.03 21.40 7.37
N ARG A 111 -9.88 22.03 7.65
CA ARG A 111 -8.87 22.49 6.70
C ARG A 111 -7.50 22.45 7.37
N VAL A 112 -6.48 22.06 6.60
CA VAL A 112 -5.07 22.11 7.03
C VAL A 112 -4.25 22.65 5.88
N SER A 113 -3.33 23.58 6.14
CA SER A 113 -2.35 24.03 5.16
C SER A 113 -1.22 23.02 5.00
N SER A 114 -0.61 22.97 3.82
CA SER A 114 0.54 22.10 3.55
C SER A 114 1.68 22.32 4.54
N ASP A 115 2.01 23.59 4.84
CA ASP A 115 3.07 23.96 5.79
C ASP A 115 2.84 23.36 7.18
N LYS A 116 1.57 23.28 7.62
CA LYS A 116 1.24 22.71 8.92
C LYS A 116 1.38 21.19 8.91
N ILE A 117 1.05 20.53 7.80
CA ILE A 117 1.29 19.09 7.63
C ILE A 117 2.79 18.82 7.68
N GLU A 118 3.60 19.61 6.98
CA GLU A 118 5.06 19.46 6.96
C GLU A 118 5.68 19.64 8.36
N GLU A 119 5.17 20.56 9.18
CA GLU A 119 5.58 20.70 10.58
C GLU A 119 5.32 19.40 11.38
N TYR A 120 4.14 18.79 11.23
CA TYR A 120 3.80 17.55 11.93
C TYR A 120 4.48 16.30 11.36
N GLU A 121 4.95 16.35 10.11
CA GLU A 121 5.73 15.28 9.48
C GLU A 121 7.10 15.11 10.12
N VAL A 122 7.64 16.16 10.76
CA VAL A 122 8.93 16.10 11.46
C VAL A 122 8.86 15.06 12.59
N GLY A 123 9.74 14.06 12.50
CA GLY A 123 9.78 12.92 13.44
C GLY A 123 8.65 11.90 13.25
N TYR A 124 7.72 12.13 12.32
CA TYR A 124 6.73 11.16 11.89
C TYR A 124 7.22 10.36 10.69
N VAL A 125 7.63 11.03 9.61
CA VAL A 125 8.27 10.39 8.46
C VAL A 125 9.65 9.87 8.88
N GLY A 126 9.96 8.63 8.53
CA GLY A 126 11.15 7.90 8.97
C GLY A 126 10.99 7.20 10.32
N LYS A 127 9.87 7.38 11.03
CA LYS A 127 9.61 6.65 12.29
C LYS A 127 9.50 5.15 12.01
N LYS A 128 10.27 4.37 12.75
CA LYS A 128 10.13 2.91 12.78
C LYS A 128 8.99 2.54 13.71
N VAL A 129 8.11 1.66 13.23
CA VAL A 129 6.94 1.19 13.96
C VAL A 129 6.86 -0.32 13.93
N GLU A 130 6.20 -0.84 14.95
CA GLU A 130 5.91 -2.25 15.07
C GLU A 130 4.42 -2.45 15.31
N LEU A 131 3.78 -3.12 14.34
CA LEU A 131 2.34 -3.13 14.19
C LEU A 131 1.83 -4.57 14.09
N LEU A 132 0.63 -4.82 14.61
CA LEU A 132 -0.19 -5.97 14.23
C LEU A 132 -1.04 -5.55 13.05
N VAL A 133 -0.91 -6.23 11.92
CA VAL A 133 -1.63 -5.92 10.69
C VAL A 133 -2.18 -7.18 10.04
N TYR A 134 -3.13 -7.04 9.13
CA TYR A 134 -3.38 -8.05 8.10
C TYR A 134 -3.43 -7.37 6.73
N GLU A 135 -2.98 -8.08 5.70
CA GLU A 135 -3.13 -7.61 4.31
C GLU A 135 -4.53 -7.93 3.82
N THR A 136 -5.17 -6.97 3.14
CA THR A 136 -6.47 -7.16 2.49
C THR A 136 -6.51 -6.35 1.21
N GLY A 137 -7.58 -6.49 0.45
CA GLY A 137 -7.73 -5.74 -0.79
C GLY A 137 -9.10 -5.88 -1.43
N MET A 138 -9.26 -5.22 -2.56
CA MET A 138 -10.44 -5.33 -3.40
C MET A 138 -10.07 -5.15 -4.87
N PHE A 139 -10.89 -5.70 -5.76
CA PHE A 139 -10.81 -5.32 -7.16
C PHE A 139 -11.53 -3.99 -7.36
N ASP A 140 -10.84 -3.04 -7.99
CA ASP A 140 -11.35 -1.70 -8.31
C ASP A 140 -10.81 -1.23 -9.66
N GLY A 141 -11.29 -0.11 -10.16
CA GLY A 141 -10.90 0.49 -11.43
C GLY A 141 -11.92 0.23 -12.54
N PHE A 142 -11.54 0.55 -13.78
CA PHE A 142 -12.49 0.56 -14.88
C PHE A 142 -12.65 -0.81 -15.56
N PRO A 143 -13.87 -1.41 -15.58
CA PRO A 143 -14.10 -2.68 -16.24
C PRO A 143 -13.80 -2.63 -17.75
N ARG A 144 -13.26 -3.72 -18.28
CA ARG A 144 -13.01 -3.84 -19.73
C ARG A 144 -14.34 -3.84 -20.49
N GLY A 145 -14.38 -3.17 -21.65
CA GLY A 145 -15.52 -3.21 -22.58
C GLY A 145 -16.52 -2.05 -22.44
N LEU A 146 -16.34 -1.17 -21.46
CA LEU A 146 -17.08 0.10 -21.40
C LEU A 146 -16.41 1.14 -22.32
N LYS A 147 -17.21 1.84 -23.14
CA LYS A 147 -16.72 2.91 -24.04
C LYS A 147 -16.63 4.21 -23.23
N ASP A 148 -15.51 4.93 -23.39
CA ASP A 148 -15.16 6.20 -22.74
C ASP A 148 -14.73 6.10 -21.26
N SER A 149 -13.44 5.82 -21.06
CA SER A 149 -12.78 5.66 -19.75
C SER A 149 -11.73 6.72 -19.45
N SER A 150 -11.71 7.80 -20.24
CA SER A 150 -10.62 8.80 -20.25
C SER A 150 -10.41 9.51 -18.91
N TRP A 151 -11.40 9.51 -18.02
CA TRP A 151 -11.34 10.15 -16.70
C TRP A 151 -10.81 9.25 -15.57
N GLN A 152 -10.69 7.92 -15.77
CA GLN A 152 -10.05 7.01 -14.81
C GLN A 152 -8.69 6.54 -15.31
N GLY A 153 -7.64 6.89 -14.57
CA GLY A 153 -6.24 6.60 -14.94
C GLY A 153 -5.79 5.15 -14.80
N GLY A 154 -6.68 4.18 -14.58
CA GLY A 154 -6.30 2.77 -14.37
C GLY A 154 -7.39 1.77 -14.77
N GLY A 155 -6.97 0.61 -15.29
CA GLY A 155 -7.85 -0.52 -15.60
C GLY A 155 -8.27 -1.30 -14.35
N TYR A 156 -9.34 -2.08 -14.46
CA TYR A 156 -9.82 -2.94 -13.36
C TYR A 156 -8.76 -3.95 -12.90
N GLN A 157 -8.30 -3.83 -11.65
CA GLN A 157 -7.26 -4.66 -11.06
C GLN A 157 -7.44 -4.80 -9.54
N PHE A 158 -6.74 -5.76 -8.94
CA PHE A 158 -6.73 -5.92 -7.49
C PHE A 158 -5.82 -4.87 -6.86
N PHE A 159 -6.33 -4.16 -5.86
CA PHE A 159 -5.59 -3.24 -5.01
C PHE A 159 -5.60 -3.77 -3.58
N ASN A 160 -4.43 -3.79 -2.96
CA ASN A 160 -4.21 -4.26 -1.60
C ASN A 160 -3.67 -3.16 -0.70
N TRP A 161 -3.88 -3.34 0.61
CA TRP A 161 -3.42 -2.47 1.67
C TRP A 161 -3.32 -3.25 2.98
N LEU A 162 -2.64 -2.65 3.95
CA LEU A 162 -2.59 -3.18 5.31
C LEU A 162 -3.71 -2.59 6.16
N MET A 163 -4.38 -3.45 6.92
CA MET A 163 -5.20 -3.02 8.04
C MET A 163 -4.41 -3.08 9.33
N VAL A 164 -4.19 -1.93 9.97
CA VAL A 164 -3.50 -1.82 11.25
C VAL A 164 -4.49 -2.06 12.39
N MET A 165 -4.19 -3.06 13.22
CA MET A 165 -5.03 -3.52 14.33
C MET A 165 -4.48 -3.11 15.71
N LYS A 166 -3.16 -2.95 15.83
CA LYS A 166 -2.49 -2.62 17.10
C LYS A 166 -1.07 -2.12 16.83
N GLN A 167 -0.55 -1.29 17.72
CA GLN A 167 0.87 -0.94 17.80
C GLN A 167 1.48 -1.50 19.08
N PHE A 168 2.68 -2.07 18.99
CA PHE A 168 3.34 -2.73 20.14
C PHE A 168 4.23 -1.79 20.94
N ASN A 169 4.75 -0.73 20.33
CA ASN A 169 5.56 0.32 20.95
C ASN A 169 5.09 1.69 20.42
N PRO A 170 4.06 2.31 21.03
CA PRO A 170 3.51 3.61 20.60
C PRO A 170 4.55 4.74 20.59
#